data_AF-A0A4S9V5W6-F1
#
_entry.id   AF-A0A4S9V5W6-F1
#
_cell.length_a   1.000
_cell.length_b   1.000
_cell.length_c   1.000
_cell.angle_alpha   90.00
_cell.angle_beta   90.00
_cell.angle_gamma   90.00
#
_symmetry.space_group_name_H-M   'P 1'
#
loop_
_entity.id
_entity.type
_entity.pdbx_description
1 polymer ?
#
loop_
_entity_poly.entity_id
_entity_poly.type
_entity_poly.pdbx_seq_one_letter_code
_entity_poly.pdbx_strand_id
1 'polypeptide(L)'
;MLSVPSVASGQKVGRSKRPPFTWAKEPEILAEQKAPRLACPTESDQLAPDSNDSPELRSVQPHNTSPIMPSQVLDIKQFIEICRRKDASSARIKKTSPQQVKFKVRCNRYLYTLVLKDQDKAEKLKQSLPPGLTISDVPKKNQKGKRVAK
;
A
#
# COMPACT_ATOMS: atom_id res chain seq x y z
N MET A 1 50.30 11.84 51.69
CA MET A 1 49.77 10.50 51.38
C MET A 1 48.30 10.48 51.76
N LEU A 2 47.42 10.66 50.78
CA LEU A 2 45.97 10.61 50.96
C LEU A 2 45.47 9.62 49.90
N SER A 3 44.81 8.54 50.31
CA SER A 3 43.43 8.25 49.89
C SER A 3 43.03 6.82 50.26
N VAL A 4 41.76 6.71 50.61
CA VAL A 4 41.01 5.62 51.24
C VAL A 4 40.59 4.56 50.20
N PRO A 5 40.43 3.27 50.56
CA PRO A 5 39.74 2.29 49.73
C PRO A 5 38.24 2.25 50.08
N SER A 6 37.34 2.20 49.09
CA SER A 6 35.95 1.75 49.36
C SER A 6 35.24 1.21 48.12
N VAL A 7 34.63 0.06 48.39
CA VAL A 7 33.73 -0.80 47.63
C VAL A 7 32.47 -0.08 47.11
N ALA A 8 31.96 -0.49 45.94
CA ALA A 8 30.60 -1.03 45.80
C ALA A 8 30.05 -1.02 44.36
N SER A 9 29.72 -2.23 43.90
CA SER A 9 28.48 -2.64 43.22
C SER A 9 28.04 -1.96 41.91
N GLY A 10 28.20 -2.71 40.81
CA GLY A 10 27.06 -3.38 40.18
C GLY A 10 26.11 -2.53 39.34
N GLN A 11 26.28 -2.59 38.02
CA GLN A 11 25.19 -2.45 37.04
C GLN A 11 25.65 -2.86 35.64
N LYS A 12 25.15 -3.99 35.13
CA LYS A 12 24.96 -4.15 33.68
C LYS A 12 23.90 -5.20 33.35
N VAL A 13 22.72 -4.70 32.98
CA VAL A 13 21.68 -5.44 32.27
C VAL A 13 22.16 -5.78 30.85
N GLY A 14 22.57 -7.03 30.65
CA GLY A 14 22.92 -7.57 29.34
C GLY A 14 21.67 -7.92 28.53
N ARG A 15 21.34 -7.07 27.55
CA ARG A 15 20.38 -7.40 26.48
C ARG A 15 20.99 -8.40 25.49
N SER A 16 20.09 -9.18 24.91
CA SER A 16 20.12 -9.82 23.58
C SER A 16 21.10 -10.97 23.34
N LYS A 17 20.56 -12.20 23.26
CA LYS A 17 20.76 -13.13 22.13
C LYS A 17 19.50 -13.97 21.93
N ARG A 18 18.68 -13.66 20.91
CA ARG A 18 17.73 -14.63 20.35
C ARG A 18 18.51 -15.45 19.30
N PRO A 19 18.42 -16.79 19.32
CA PRO A 19 19.09 -17.62 18.32
C PRO A 19 18.40 -17.50 16.94
N PRO A 20 19.12 -17.74 15.84
CA PRO A 20 18.56 -17.77 14.50
C PRO A 20 17.70 -19.04 14.32
N PHE A 21 16.46 -18.85 13.87
CA PHE A 21 15.56 -19.95 13.53
C PHE A 21 15.91 -20.44 12.13
N THR A 22 16.84 -21.39 12.05
CA THR A 22 17.07 -22.22 10.85
C THR A 22 16.31 -23.52 11.03
N TRP A 23 15.38 -23.84 10.13
CA TRP A 23 14.92 -25.21 9.93
C TRP A 23 15.04 -25.55 8.46
N ALA A 24 15.93 -26.50 8.20
CA ALA A 24 16.29 -27.02 6.90
C ALA A 24 15.26 -28.03 6.37
N LYS A 25 15.20 -28.09 5.03
CA LYS A 25 15.02 -29.26 4.15
C LYS A 25 14.20 -30.47 4.64
N GLU A 26 13.09 -30.69 3.92
CA GLU A 26 12.68 -31.88 3.13
C GLU A 26 13.19 -33.29 3.52
N PRO A 27 12.29 -34.28 3.44
CA PRO A 27 12.57 -35.37 2.49
C PRO A 27 11.37 -35.80 1.64
N GLU A 28 11.70 -36.23 0.41
CA GLU A 28 10.91 -37.06 -0.51
C GLU A 28 10.25 -38.26 0.17
N ILE A 29 9.03 -38.62 -0.25
CA ILE A 29 8.67 -40.03 -0.48
C ILE A 29 7.77 -40.18 -1.70
N LEU A 30 8.33 -40.94 -2.64
CA LEU A 30 7.90 -41.59 -3.86
C LEU A 30 6.53 -42.34 -3.83
N ALA A 31 5.99 -42.55 -5.03
CA ALA A 31 5.18 -43.70 -5.47
C ALA A 31 3.67 -43.73 -5.08
N GLU A 32 2.71 -44.20 -5.89
CA GLU A 32 2.65 -44.75 -7.25
C GLU A 32 1.18 -45.13 -7.58
N GLN A 33 0.87 -45.38 -8.87
CA GLN A 33 -0.24 -46.19 -9.44
C GLN A 33 -1.67 -45.59 -9.44
N LYS A 34 -2.56 -45.71 -10.44
CA LYS A 34 -2.58 -46.33 -11.80
C LYS A 34 -3.98 -46.13 -12.44
N ALA A 35 -4.04 -45.47 -13.61
CA ALA A 35 -4.98 -45.62 -14.77
C ALA A 35 -6.52 -45.39 -14.60
N PRO A 36 -7.34 -45.27 -15.69
CA PRO A 36 -7.05 -45.29 -17.14
C PRO A 36 -7.59 -44.11 -17.99
N ARG A 37 -7.05 -44.09 -19.22
CA ARG A 37 -7.29 -43.21 -20.38
C ARG A 37 -8.71 -43.31 -20.96
N LEU A 38 -9.19 -42.19 -21.52
CA LEU A 38 -10.08 -42.05 -22.70
C LEU A 38 -9.88 -40.60 -23.21
N ALA A 39 -8.94 -40.34 -24.11
CA ALA A 39 -9.10 -40.32 -25.57
C ALA A 39 -10.20 -39.36 -26.07
N CYS A 40 -9.79 -38.15 -26.48
CA CYS A 40 -10.53 -37.35 -27.46
C CYS A 40 -9.56 -36.86 -28.56
N PRO A 41 -10.01 -36.77 -29.83
CA PRO A 41 -9.16 -36.86 -31.01
C PRO A 41 -8.58 -35.52 -31.48
N THR A 42 -7.45 -35.67 -32.19
CA THR A 42 -6.72 -34.67 -32.96
C THR A 42 -7.44 -34.36 -34.28
N GLU A 43 -7.63 -33.09 -34.61
CA GLU A 43 -7.60 -32.58 -35.99
C GLU A 43 -7.45 -31.05 -35.91
N SER A 44 -6.25 -30.52 -36.07
CA SER A 44 -5.69 -30.08 -37.35
C SER A 44 -6.48 -28.91 -37.94
N ASP A 45 -6.06 -27.68 -37.61
CA ASP A 45 -5.72 -26.73 -38.66
C ASP A 45 -4.72 -25.69 -38.12
N GLN A 46 -3.50 -25.80 -38.62
CA GLN A 46 -2.48 -24.77 -38.52
C GLN A 46 -2.77 -23.74 -39.60
N LEU A 47 -2.89 -22.46 -39.21
CA LEU A 47 -2.52 -21.34 -40.07
C LEU A 47 -2.05 -20.19 -39.17
N ALA A 48 -0.73 -20.13 -38.96
CA ALA A 48 -0.05 -18.88 -38.74
C ALA A 48 0.07 -18.17 -40.10
N PRO A 49 -0.18 -16.86 -40.17
CA PRO A 49 0.81 -16.01 -40.81
C PRO A 49 1.13 -14.72 -40.05
N ASP A 50 2.43 -14.45 -40.03
CA ASP A 50 3.06 -13.14 -40.22
C ASP A 50 2.90 -12.04 -39.16
N SER A 51 4.00 -11.88 -38.42
CA SER A 51 4.83 -10.67 -38.48
C SER A 51 4.09 -9.36 -38.76
N ASN A 52 3.62 -8.72 -37.70
CA ASN A 52 3.51 -7.27 -37.70
C ASN A 52 4.13 -6.74 -36.40
N ASP A 53 5.43 -6.47 -36.50
CA ASP A 53 6.13 -5.56 -35.60
C ASP A 53 5.50 -4.19 -35.82
N SER A 54 4.53 -3.86 -34.97
CA SER A 54 3.93 -2.54 -34.94
C SER A 54 3.95 -2.07 -33.49
N PRO A 55 4.80 -1.09 -33.14
CA PRO A 55 4.85 -0.52 -31.80
C PRO A 55 3.56 0.29 -31.60
N GLU A 56 2.50 -0.38 -31.15
CA GLU A 56 1.27 0.29 -30.73
C GLU A 56 1.56 1.03 -29.41
N LEU A 57 2.08 2.23 -29.58
CA LEU A 57 1.77 3.42 -28.82
C LEU A 57 1.46 3.13 -27.35
N ARG A 58 2.50 3.19 -26.51
CA ARG A 58 2.31 3.51 -25.09
C ARG A 58 1.40 4.73 -25.05
N SER A 59 0.11 4.51 -24.80
CA SER A 59 -0.85 5.56 -24.54
C SER A 59 -0.33 6.26 -23.30
N VAL A 60 0.42 7.34 -23.52
CA VAL A 60 0.79 8.29 -22.49
C VAL A 60 -0.55 8.80 -22.01
N GLN A 61 -1.09 8.19 -20.94
CA GLN A 61 -2.31 8.66 -20.34
C GLN A 61 -2.10 10.16 -20.07
N PRO A 62 -2.87 11.06 -20.71
CA PRO A 62 -2.74 12.46 -20.43
C PRO A 62 -3.16 12.62 -18.98
N HIS A 63 -2.19 12.87 -18.10
CA HIS A 63 -2.49 13.21 -16.72
C HIS A 63 -3.11 14.60 -16.77
N ASN A 64 -4.43 14.60 -16.84
CA ASN A 64 -5.26 15.78 -17.01
C ASN A 64 -4.99 16.72 -15.82
N THR A 65 -4.07 17.67 -16.02
CA THR A 65 -3.64 18.63 -14.99
C THR A 65 -4.47 19.90 -15.15
N SER A 66 -5.79 19.74 -15.21
CA SER A 66 -6.71 20.86 -15.06
C SER A 66 -6.59 21.41 -13.63
N PRO A 67 -6.70 22.74 -13.43
CA PRO A 67 -6.60 23.35 -12.10
C PRO A 67 -7.68 22.76 -11.21
N ILE A 68 -7.24 21.96 -10.24
CA ILE A 68 -8.12 21.24 -9.33
C ILE A 68 -8.72 22.25 -8.38
N MET A 69 -10.00 22.55 -8.52
CA MET A 69 -10.72 23.31 -7.50
C MET A 69 -10.96 22.39 -6.29
N PRO A 70 -10.40 22.70 -5.10
CA PRO A 70 -10.67 21.92 -3.90
C PRO A 70 -12.05 22.26 -3.34
N SER A 71 -12.75 21.25 -2.84
CA SER A 71 -14.02 21.41 -2.13
C SER A 71 -13.95 20.75 -0.76
N GLN A 72 -14.53 21.38 0.26
CA GLN A 72 -14.59 20.84 1.60
C GLN A 72 -15.96 20.21 1.86
N VAL A 73 -15.94 19.00 2.39
CA VAL A 73 -17.13 18.29 2.87
C VAL A 73 -17.07 18.28 4.39
N LEU A 74 -18.15 18.71 5.04
CA LEU A 74 -18.27 18.73 6.51
C LEU A 74 -18.90 17.43 7.04
N ASP A 75 -19.86 16.90 6.30
CA ASP A 75 -20.64 15.73 6.71
C ASP A 75 -20.01 14.40 6.27
N ILE A 76 -19.99 13.47 7.21
CA ILE A 76 -19.49 12.10 6.99
C ILE A 76 -20.38 11.35 5.98
N LYS A 77 -21.70 11.52 6.06
CA LYS A 77 -22.65 10.82 5.18
C LYS A 77 -22.43 11.21 3.71
N GLN A 78 -22.34 12.51 3.45
CA GLN A 78 -22.03 13.05 2.12
C GLN A 78 -20.68 12.55 1.62
N PHE A 79 -19.68 12.47 2.50
CA PHE A 79 -18.37 11.96 2.13
C PHE A 79 -18.39 10.50 1.65
N ILE A 80 -19.14 9.62 2.34
CA ILE A 80 -19.28 8.21 1.92
C ILE A 80 -20.04 8.10 0.60
N GLU A 81 -21.05 8.93 0.37
CA GLU A 81 -21.78 8.98 -0.89
C GLU A 81 -20.86 9.35 -2.06
N ILE A 82 -19.99 10.35 -1.89
CA ILE A 82 -18.96 10.72 -2.88
C ILE A 82 -18.01 9.55 -3.17
N CYS A 83 -17.59 8.81 -2.15
CA CYS A 83 -16.68 7.67 -2.33
C CYS A 83 -17.30 6.51 -3.12
N ARG A 84 -18.63 6.37 -3.10
CA ARG A 84 -19.36 5.30 -3.81
C ARG A 84 -19.66 5.67 -5.27
N ARG A 85 -19.56 6.93 -5.65
CA ARG A 85 -19.83 7.33 -7.04
C ARG A 85 -18.70 6.89 -7.97
N LYS A 86 -19.07 6.60 -9.23
CA LYS A 86 -18.14 6.15 -10.30
C LYS A 86 -17.06 7.17 -10.70
N ASP A 87 -17.20 8.44 -10.30
CA ASP A 87 -16.21 9.49 -10.57
C ASP A 87 -15.08 9.52 -9.54
N ALA A 88 -15.18 8.78 -8.44
CA ALA A 88 -14.11 8.68 -7.44
C ALA A 88 -13.04 7.70 -7.93
N SER A 89 -11.82 8.19 -8.15
CA SER A 89 -10.71 7.37 -8.67
C SER A 89 -9.72 6.94 -7.57
N SER A 90 -9.37 7.85 -6.67
CA SER A 90 -8.39 7.59 -5.60
C SER A 90 -8.71 8.36 -4.32
N ALA A 91 -8.45 7.74 -3.17
CA ALA A 91 -8.46 8.40 -1.88
C ALA A 91 -7.05 8.52 -1.33
N ARG A 92 -6.67 9.72 -0.90
CA ARG A 92 -5.44 10.00 -0.18
C ARG A 92 -5.78 10.33 1.26
N ILE A 93 -5.23 9.54 2.18
CA ILE A 93 -5.38 9.81 3.61
C ILE A 93 -4.11 10.52 4.08
N LYS A 94 -4.27 11.72 4.62
CA LYS A 94 -3.15 12.51 5.17
C LYS A 94 -3.36 12.73 6.65
N LYS A 95 -2.43 12.25 7.47
CA LYS A 95 -2.35 12.59 8.89
C LYS A 95 -1.72 14.00 9.01
N THR A 96 -2.51 15.03 9.29
CA THR A 96 -2.03 16.41 9.43
C THR A 96 -1.41 16.63 10.81
N SER A 97 -2.16 16.36 11.86
CA SER A 97 -1.76 16.51 13.27
C SER A 97 -1.98 15.17 13.97
N PRO A 98 -1.41 14.92 15.16
CA PRO A 98 -1.68 13.67 15.90
C PRO A 98 -3.19 13.40 16.05
N GLN A 99 -3.98 14.46 16.22
CA GLN A 99 -5.43 14.36 16.34
C GLN A 99 -6.19 14.66 15.03
N GLN A 100 -5.54 15.11 13.96
CA GLN A 100 -6.26 15.57 12.76
C GLN A 100 -5.89 14.77 11.52
N VAL A 101 -6.90 14.14 10.93
CA VAL A 101 -6.80 13.36 9.70
C VAL A 101 -7.61 14.04 8.60
N LYS A 102 -7.03 14.13 7.40
CA LYS A 102 -7.68 14.67 6.21
C LYS A 102 -7.84 13.56 5.19
N PHE A 103 -9.09 13.25 4.84
CA PHE A 103 -9.41 12.37 3.73
C PHE A 103 -9.55 13.22 2.47
N LYS A 104 -8.79 12.88 1.43
CA LYS A 104 -8.80 13.61 0.16
C LYS A 104 -9.20 12.65 -0.95
N VAL A 105 -10.40 12.79 -1.49
CA VAL A 105 -10.87 11.95 -2.61
C VAL A 105 -10.69 12.73 -3.90
N ARG A 106 -10.05 12.08 -4.88
CA ARG A 106 -9.93 12.60 -6.24
C ARG A 106 -11.15 12.16 -7.03
N CYS A 107 -11.90 13.15 -7.50
CA CYS A 107 -12.94 12.97 -8.51
C CYS A 107 -12.51 13.62 -9.83
N ASN A 108 -13.31 13.45 -10.89
CA ASN A 108 -13.00 13.99 -12.23
C ASN A 108 -12.70 15.50 -12.22
N ARG A 109 -13.53 16.30 -11.53
CA ARG A 109 -13.43 17.77 -11.52
C ARG A 109 -12.84 18.32 -10.23
N TYR A 110 -13.33 17.84 -9.08
CA TYR A 110 -12.98 18.38 -7.77
C TYR A 110 -12.11 17.42 -6.97
N LEU A 111 -11.42 17.99 -5.97
CA LEU A 111 -10.82 17.21 -4.89
C LEU A 111 -11.60 17.48 -3.62
N TYR A 112 -12.30 16.46 -3.14
CA TYR A 112 -13.11 16.55 -1.92
C TYR A 112 -12.23 16.30 -0.71
N THR A 113 -12.35 17.16 0.29
CA THR A 113 -11.62 17.02 1.55
C THR A 113 -12.56 16.94 2.72
N LEU A 114 -12.46 15.87 3.50
CA LEU A 114 -13.09 15.76 4.81
C LEU A 114 -12.00 15.89 5.87
N VAL A 115 -12.25 16.77 6.85
CA VAL A 115 -11.34 17.01 7.97
C VAL A 115 -11.96 16.41 9.23
N LEU A 116 -11.28 15.43 9.82
CA LEU A 116 -11.71 14.80 11.08
C LEU A 116 -10.71 15.09 12.19
N LYS A 117 -11.22 15.36 13.40
CA LYS A 117 -10.43 15.57 14.63
C LYS A 117 -10.33 14.32 15.51
N ASP A 118 -11.08 13.27 15.19
CA ASP A 118 -11.11 12.02 15.96
C ASP A 118 -10.37 10.94 15.19
N GLN A 119 -9.35 10.32 15.79
CA GLN A 119 -8.58 9.26 15.13
C GLN A 119 -9.39 7.96 14.99
N ASP A 120 -10.15 7.58 16.02
CA ASP A 120 -10.94 6.34 16.02
C ASP A 120 -12.03 6.35 14.94
N LYS A 121 -12.70 7.50 14.76
CA LYS A 121 -13.67 7.66 13.68
C LYS A 121 -13.00 7.63 12.31
N ALA A 122 -11.79 8.18 12.20
CA ALA A 122 -11.03 8.11 10.96
C ALA A 122 -10.68 6.66 10.59
N GLU A 123 -10.30 5.82 11.54
CA GLU A 123 -10.01 4.40 11.29
C GLU A 123 -11.26 3.63 10.84
N LYS A 124 -12.42 3.88 11.45
CA LYS A 124 -13.71 3.34 10.98
C LYS A 124 -14.08 3.82 9.57
N LEU A 125 -13.82 5.09 9.27
CA LEU A 125 -14.06 5.64 7.93
C LEU A 125 -13.17 4.99 6.88
N LYS A 126 -11.90 4.67 7.21
CA LYS A 126 -11.02 3.93 6.29
C LYS A 126 -11.61 2.57 5.92
N GLN A 127 -12.22 1.86 6.86
CA GLN A 127 -12.85 0.56 6.64
C GLN A 127 -14.16 0.66 5.86
N SER A 128 -14.87 1.78 5.99
CA SER A 128 -16.14 2.04 5.30
C SER A 128 -15.94 2.48 3.84
N LEU A 129 -14.71 2.80 3.43
CA LEU A 129 -14.41 3.10 2.04
C LEU A 129 -14.58 1.84 1.18
N PRO A 130 -15.13 1.98 -0.04
CA PRO A 130 -15.28 0.85 -0.94
C PRO A 130 -13.90 0.28 -1.33
N PRO A 131 -13.69 -1.05 -1.30
CA PRO A 131 -12.39 -1.68 -1.55
C PRO A 131 -11.91 -1.55 -3.01
N GLY A 132 -12.79 -1.15 -3.94
CA GLY A 132 -12.43 -0.83 -5.32
C GLY A 132 -11.78 0.55 -5.52
N LEU A 133 -11.73 1.38 -4.47
CA LEU A 133 -11.10 2.70 -4.52
C LEU A 133 -9.60 2.56 -4.21
N THR A 134 -8.74 3.18 -5.01
CA THR A 134 -7.29 3.17 -4.74
C THR A 134 -6.97 4.04 -3.53
N ILE A 135 -6.53 3.43 -2.43
CA ILE A 135 -6.22 4.12 -1.16
C ILE A 135 -4.71 4.35 -1.05
N SER A 136 -4.29 5.60 -0.89
CA SER A 136 -2.90 5.98 -0.62
C SER A 136 -2.77 6.68 0.74
N ASP A 137 -2.04 6.06 1.68
CA ASP A 137 -1.69 6.72 2.95
C ASP A 137 -0.42 7.56 2.76
N VAL A 138 -0.52 8.86 3.06
CA VAL A 138 0.61 9.80 2.96
C VAL A 138 1.15 10.07 4.36
N PRO A 139 2.27 9.43 4.75
CA PRO A 139 2.91 9.72 6.03
C PRO A 139 3.43 11.16 6.04
N LYS A 140 3.62 11.72 7.25
CA LYS A 140 4.30 13.01 7.40
C LYS A 140 5.73 12.85 6.88
N LYS A 141 6.03 13.46 5.73
CA LYS A 141 7.39 13.48 5.17
C LYS A 141 8.28 14.28 6.13
N ASN A 142 8.98 13.58 7.03
CA ASN A 142 10.14 14.16 7.69
C ASN A 142 11.20 14.44 6.62
N GLN A 143 11.86 15.59 6.68
CA GLN A 143 12.83 16.05 5.68
C GLN A 143 13.97 15.05 5.47
N LYS A 144 13.80 14.04 4.61
CA LYS A 144 14.90 13.23 4.08
C LYS A 144 15.12 13.64 2.64
N GLY A 145 16.07 14.55 2.49
CA GLY A 145 16.48 15.15 1.23
C GLY A 145 17.41 16.34 1.44
N LYS A 146 18.35 16.28 2.41
CA LYS A 146 19.56 17.10 2.30
C LYS A 146 20.29 16.56 1.07
N ARG A 147 20.15 17.23 -0.08
CA ARG A 147 21.03 17.02 -1.23
C ARG A 147 22.43 17.34 -0.71
N VAL A 148 23.26 16.32 -0.53
CA VAL A 148 24.70 16.54 -0.44
C VAL A 148 25.08 17.02 -1.84
N ALA A 149 25.37 18.31 -1.98
CA ALA A 149 25.94 18.84 -3.20
C ALA A 149 27.26 18.10 -3.44
N LYS A 150 27.41 17.55 -4.64
CA LYS A 150 28.66 16.96 -5.13
C LYS A 150 29.43 18.05 -5.87
#